data_AF-A0A8H3UBP3-F1
#
_entry.id   AF-A0A8H3UBP3-F1
#
_cell.length_a   1.000
_cell.length_b   1.000
_cell.length_c   1.000
_cell.angle_alpha   90.00
_cell.angle_beta   90.00
_cell.angle_gamma   90.00
#
_symmetry.space_group_name_H-M   'P 1'
#
loop_
_entity.id
_entity.type
_entity.pdbx_description
1 polymer ?
#
loop_
_entity_poly.entity_id
_entity_poly.type
_entity_poly.pdbx_seq_one_letter_code
_entity_poly.pdbx_strand_id
1 'polypeptide(L)'
;MAHVDTMIQQLKHIYHERVNENQEHDGEIYRAKAIKIDLNQWLYWYATDVITDLTIGESLHGLQNLETAPYLQFLTVAPKLLLKAAVLSHLGLGAMVDLMAQIFAGQFSQMSADLTQRLKSQHGRKLEKRGDLAELMTEANKIRLLTDEQLLGTANFLVIAGSETITLTLTAFIYFVASNPKHLSRLKHEIHSAFQADHEITLKRTEKLEFLNACLKEALRISPAVAGGPPRVVAKGGRLISGVFVPQDASPSLSA
;
A
#
# COMPACT_ATOMS: atom_id res chain seq x y z
N MET A 1 -1.50 -9.98 -13.32
CA MET A 1 -1.78 -11.40 -12.97
C MET A 1 -0.63 -12.01 -12.17
N ALA A 2 0.63 -11.84 -12.59
CA ALA A 2 1.81 -12.39 -11.89
C ALA A 2 1.80 -12.27 -10.35
N HIS A 3 1.57 -11.07 -9.78
CA HIS A 3 1.53 -10.87 -8.31
C HIS A 3 0.41 -11.65 -7.60
N VAL A 4 -0.74 -11.84 -8.27
CA VAL A 4 -1.85 -12.64 -7.74
C VAL A 4 -1.51 -14.12 -7.78
N ASP A 5 -0.87 -14.58 -8.86
CA ASP A 5 -0.40 -15.95 -8.98
C ASP A 5 0.65 -16.27 -7.91
N THR A 6 1.57 -15.34 -7.62
CA THR A 6 2.52 -15.44 -6.51
C THR A 6 1.79 -15.60 -5.17
N MET A 7 0.76 -14.78 -4.91
CA MET A 7 -0.04 -14.91 -3.67
C MET A 7 -0.69 -16.29 -3.56
N ILE A 8 -1.29 -16.78 -4.64
CA ILE A 8 -1.95 -18.09 -4.68
C ILE A 8 -0.92 -19.21 -4.49
N GLN A 9 0.25 -19.12 -5.14
CA GLN A 9 1.33 -20.08 -5.00
C GLN A 9 1.84 -20.15 -3.56
N GLN A 10 2.05 -19.01 -2.90
CA GLN A 10 2.49 -18.97 -1.51
C GLN A 10 1.44 -19.58 -0.56
N LEU A 11 0.15 -19.28 -0.77
CA LEU A 11 -0.93 -19.91 -0.01
C LEU A 11 -0.97 -21.44 -0.21
N LYS A 12 -0.79 -21.91 -1.45
CA LYS A 12 -0.73 -23.34 -1.77
C LYS A 12 0.49 -24.00 -1.14
N HIS A 13 1.65 -23.35 -1.20
CA HIS A 13 2.89 -23.87 -0.62
C HIS A 13 2.74 -24.11 0.88
N ILE A 14 2.27 -23.10 1.62
CA ILE A 14 2.02 -23.21 3.07
C ILE A 14 1.00 -24.30 3.39
N TYR A 15 -0.05 -24.44 2.57
CA TYR A 15 -1.01 -25.51 2.73
C TYR A 15 -0.38 -26.90 2.52
N HIS A 16 0.43 -27.07 1.47
CA HIS A 16 1.04 -28.35 1.13
C HIS A 16 2.14 -28.77 2.10
N GLU A 17 3.06 -27.87 2.49
CA GLU A 17 4.09 -28.17 3.50
C GLU A 17 3.46 -28.73 4.78
N ARG A 18 2.35 -28.13 5.23
CA ARG A 18 1.71 -28.53 6.49
C ARG A 18 0.82 -29.76 6.38
N VAL A 19 0.19 -30.00 5.23
CA VAL A 19 -0.49 -31.27 4.98
C VAL A 19 0.52 -32.43 5.00
N ASN A 20 1.70 -32.23 4.41
CA ASN A 20 2.75 -33.24 4.39
C ASN A 20 3.35 -33.48 5.79
N GLU A 21 3.59 -32.43 6.59
CA GLU A 21 4.00 -32.58 8.00
C GLU A 21 2.98 -33.36 8.85
N ASN A 22 1.69 -33.32 8.52
CA ASN A 22 0.65 -34.07 9.23
C ASN A 22 0.54 -35.54 8.78
N GLN A 23 1.22 -35.97 7.72
CA GLN A 23 1.17 -37.35 7.21
C GLN A 23 2.27 -38.26 7.78
N GLU A 24 3.29 -37.73 8.45
CA GLU A 24 4.44 -38.53 8.92
C GLU A 24 4.25 -39.20 10.30
N HIS A 25 3.10 -39.06 10.99
CA HIS A 25 2.87 -39.70 12.30
C HIS A 25 1.55 -40.48 12.40
N ASP A 26 1.70 -41.74 12.80
CA ASP A 26 0.71 -42.83 12.92
C ASP A 26 -0.66 -42.46 13.52
N GLY A 27 -1.71 -42.92 12.84
CA GLY A 27 -2.87 -43.59 13.44
C GLY A 27 -3.95 -42.79 14.18
N GLU A 28 -3.71 -41.55 14.61
CA GLU A 28 -4.72 -40.75 15.34
C GLU A 28 -5.42 -39.72 14.44
N ILE A 29 -6.75 -39.63 14.55
CA ILE A 29 -7.59 -38.71 13.76
C ILE A 29 -7.29 -37.26 14.18
N TYR A 30 -6.34 -36.61 13.50
CA TYR A 30 -6.05 -35.20 13.75
C TYR A 30 -7.02 -34.29 12.97
N ARG A 31 -7.76 -33.45 13.71
CA ARG A 31 -8.29 -32.20 13.15
C ARG A 31 -7.09 -31.34 12.75
N ALA A 32 -6.96 -31.01 11.47
CA ALA A 32 -5.89 -30.15 10.95
C ALA A 32 -5.70 -28.91 11.86
N LYS A 33 -4.46 -28.68 12.32
CA LYS A 33 -4.11 -27.54 13.16
C LYS A 33 -4.42 -26.25 12.37
N ALA A 34 -5.25 -25.38 12.94
CA ALA A 34 -5.68 -24.16 12.25
C ALA A 34 -4.48 -23.26 11.90
N ILE A 35 -4.31 -22.95 10.62
CA ILE A 35 -3.29 -22.00 10.14
C ILE A 35 -3.80 -20.59 10.40
N LYS A 36 -3.03 -19.79 11.12
CA LYS A 36 -3.29 -18.36 11.29
C LYS A 36 -2.38 -17.59 10.35
N ILE A 37 -2.98 -16.91 9.38
CA ILE A 37 -2.28 -16.03 8.45
C ILE A 37 -2.64 -14.59 8.82
N ASP A 38 -1.63 -13.75 9.00
CA ASP A 38 -1.85 -12.31 9.06
C ASP A 38 -2.09 -11.78 7.64
N LEU A 39 -3.36 -11.68 7.27
CA LEU A 39 -3.76 -11.21 5.95
C LEU A 39 -3.34 -9.77 5.72
N ASN A 40 -3.25 -8.93 6.76
CA ASN A 40 -2.84 -7.54 6.60
C ASN A 40 -1.38 -7.46 6.12
N GLN A 41 -0.49 -8.26 6.71
CA GLN A 41 0.91 -8.33 6.31
C GLN A 41 1.09 -8.86 4.89
N TRP A 42 0.31 -9.86 4.49
CA TRP A 42 0.34 -10.42 3.14
C TRP A 42 -0.14 -9.42 2.09
N LEU A 43 -1.24 -8.73 2.39
CA LEU A 43 -1.76 -7.68 1.52
C LEU A 43 -0.80 -6.49 1.45
N TYR A 44 -0.03 -6.23 2.51
CA TYR A 44 1.02 -5.20 2.50
C TYR A 44 2.15 -5.53 1.54
N TRP A 45 2.64 -6.76 1.56
CA TRP A 45 3.63 -7.23 0.60
C TRP A 45 3.09 -7.20 -0.83
N TYR A 46 1.87 -7.70 -1.04
CA TYR A 46 1.21 -7.65 -2.35
C TYR A 46 1.04 -6.22 -2.88
N ALA A 47 0.48 -5.32 -2.08
CA ALA A 47 0.25 -3.94 -2.48
C ALA A 47 1.57 -3.22 -2.79
N THR A 48 2.61 -3.52 -2.02
CA THR A 48 3.93 -2.95 -2.24
C THR A 48 4.59 -3.46 -3.51
N ASP A 49 4.58 -4.76 -3.74
CA ASP A 49 5.14 -5.35 -4.95
C ASP A 49 4.43 -4.83 -6.21
N VAL A 50 3.10 -4.66 -6.15
CA VAL A 50 2.32 -4.07 -7.24
C VAL A 50 2.67 -2.60 -7.46
N ILE A 51 2.70 -1.77 -6.40
CA ILE A 51 2.93 -0.33 -6.58
C ILE A 51 4.37 -0.06 -7.00
N THR A 52 5.36 -0.82 -6.53
CA THR A 52 6.76 -0.63 -6.95
C THR A 52 6.95 -1.09 -8.39
N ASP A 53 6.37 -2.22 -8.79
CA ASP A 53 6.40 -2.66 -10.18
C ASP A 53 5.75 -1.61 -11.12
N LEU A 54 4.65 -0.98 -10.71
CA LEU A 54 4.00 0.08 -11.49
C LEU A 54 4.74 1.42 -11.48
N THR A 55 5.41 1.78 -10.38
CA THR A 55 6.03 3.13 -10.21
C THR A 55 7.48 3.17 -10.65
N ILE A 56 8.23 2.10 -10.40
CA ILE A 56 9.68 2.01 -10.61
C ILE A 56 10.07 0.88 -11.57
N GLY A 57 9.11 0.06 -12.01
CA GLY A 57 9.34 -1.02 -12.98
C GLY A 57 9.88 -2.31 -12.37
N GLU A 58 10.01 -2.38 -11.04
CA GLU A 58 10.54 -3.53 -10.31
C GLU A 58 9.76 -3.78 -9.01
N SER A 59 9.43 -5.06 -8.78
CA SER A 59 8.84 -5.53 -7.53
C SER A 59 9.90 -5.59 -6.43
N LEU A 60 9.52 -5.33 -5.17
CA LEU A 60 10.41 -5.57 -4.04
C LEU A 60 10.46 -7.06 -3.63
N HIS A 61 9.65 -7.90 -4.26
CA HIS A 61 9.53 -9.33 -4.02
C HIS A 61 9.18 -9.66 -2.55
N GLY A 62 8.51 -8.74 -1.86
CA GLY A 62 8.14 -8.93 -0.46
C GLY A 62 7.20 -10.11 -0.28
N LEU A 63 6.29 -10.34 -1.23
CA LEU A 63 5.33 -11.44 -1.15
C LEU A 63 5.99 -12.79 -1.44
N GLN A 64 6.98 -12.82 -2.32
CA GLN A 64 7.73 -14.02 -2.65
C GLN A 64 8.65 -14.44 -1.49
N ASN A 65 9.30 -13.47 -0.85
CA ASN A 65 10.24 -13.71 0.23
C ASN A 65 9.58 -13.74 1.62
N LEU A 66 8.29 -13.36 1.71
CA LEU A 66 7.55 -13.17 2.96
C LEU A 66 8.30 -12.25 3.93
N GLU A 67 8.90 -11.19 3.39
CA GLU A 67 9.74 -10.26 4.14
C GLU A 67 9.48 -8.81 3.72
N THR A 68 9.42 -7.91 4.70
CA THR A 68 9.33 -6.47 4.44
C THR A 68 10.71 -5.90 4.20
N ALA A 69 10.96 -5.41 2.99
CA ALA A 69 12.21 -4.73 2.64
C ALA A 69 12.55 -3.62 3.67
N PRO A 70 13.80 -3.56 4.18
CA PRO A 70 14.20 -2.58 5.20
C PRO A 70 13.87 -1.12 4.83
N TYR A 71 13.93 -0.81 3.53
CA TYR A 71 13.53 0.49 3.00
C TYR A 71 12.07 0.86 3.31
N LEU A 72 11.12 -0.06 3.17
CA LEU A 72 9.71 0.19 3.45
C LEU A 72 9.46 0.42 4.95
N GLN A 73 10.22 -0.27 5.79
CA GLN A 73 10.19 -0.03 7.24
C GLN A 73 10.62 1.40 7.55
N PHE A 74 11.64 1.91 6.86
CA PHE A 74 12.02 3.31 6.99
C PHE A 74 10.91 4.27 6.56
N LEU A 75 10.36 4.07 5.36
CA LEU A 75 9.33 4.96 4.80
C LEU A 75 8.07 5.03 5.67
N THR A 76 7.75 3.97 6.39
CA THR A 76 6.57 3.90 7.27
C THR A 76 6.85 4.41 8.69
N VAL A 77 8.09 4.29 9.19
CA VAL A 77 8.47 4.73 10.54
C VAL A 77 8.81 6.22 10.57
N ALA A 78 9.50 6.74 9.55
CA ALA A 78 9.97 8.13 9.55
C ALA A 78 8.85 9.18 9.68
N PRO A 79 7.71 9.09 8.96
CA PRO A 79 6.61 10.04 9.13
C PRO A 79 6.01 10.02 10.55
N LYS A 80 5.89 8.83 11.15
CA LYS A 80 5.40 8.66 12.53
C LYS A 80 6.35 9.28 13.55
N LEU A 81 7.66 9.14 13.33
CA LEU A 81 8.68 9.76 14.16
C LEU A 81 8.64 11.29 14.04
N LEU A 82 8.52 11.82 12.82
CA LEU A 82 8.42 13.26 12.57
C LEU A 82 7.20 13.88 13.25
N LEU A 83 6.04 13.21 13.22
CA LEU A 83 4.85 13.68 13.92
C LEU A 83 5.05 13.73 15.44
N LYS A 84 5.61 12.65 16.02
CA LYS A 84 5.93 12.62 17.46
C LYS A 84 6.96 13.69 17.85
N ALA A 85 7.98 13.87 17.03
CA ALA A 85 8.98 14.92 17.17
C ALA A 85 8.35 16.32 17.16
N ALA A 86 7.44 16.60 16.22
CA ALA A 86 6.75 17.88 16.15
C ALA A 86 5.95 18.18 17.43
N VAL A 87 5.27 17.17 17.99
CA VAL A 87 4.55 17.30 19.28
C VAL A 87 5.52 17.59 20.42
N LEU A 88 6.64 16.85 20.52
CA LEU A 88 7.64 17.07 21.56
C LEU A 88 8.30 18.46 21.47
N SER A 89 8.53 18.96 20.26
CA SER A 89 9.04 20.33 20.04
C SER A 89 8.03 21.39 20.49
N HIS A 90 6.72 21.16 20.29
CA HIS A 90 5.67 22.06 20.81
C HIS A 90 5.57 22.03 22.34
N LEU A 91 6.06 20.97 22.99
CA LEU A 91 6.13 20.82 24.45
C LEU A 91 7.45 21.35 25.04
N GLY A 92 8.30 22.01 24.24
CA GLY A 92 9.56 22.61 24.71
C GLY A 92 10.77 21.68 24.73
N LEU A 93 10.66 20.46 24.18
CA LEU A 93 11.75 19.47 24.13
C LEU A 93 12.54 19.50 22.80
N GLY A 94 12.54 20.64 22.10
CA GLY A 94 13.12 20.79 20.76
C GLY A 94 14.59 20.35 20.65
N ALA A 95 15.43 20.68 21.64
CA ALA A 95 16.84 20.29 21.62
C ALA A 95 17.07 18.76 21.65
N MET A 96 16.21 18.02 22.35
CA MET A 96 16.26 16.55 22.33
C MET A 96 15.77 15.99 20.99
N VAL A 97 14.78 16.64 20.39
CA VAL A 97 14.29 16.29 19.05
C VAL A 97 15.37 16.52 17.99
N ASP A 98 16.09 17.64 18.05
CA ASP A 98 17.18 17.95 17.12
C ASP A 98 18.33 16.94 17.23
N LEU A 99 18.71 16.54 18.46
CA LEU A 99 19.72 15.51 18.69
C LEU A 99 19.27 14.15 18.13
N MET A 100 18.02 13.75 18.36
CA MET A 100 17.46 12.52 17.79
C MET A 100 17.41 12.58 16.25
N ALA A 101 17.04 13.73 15.68
CA ALA A 101 16.97 13.93 14.24
C ALA A 101 18.34 13.81 13.57
N GLN A 102 19.41 14.34 14.20
CA GLN A 102 20.79 14.20 13.69
C GLN A 102 21.25 12.73 13.67
N ILE A 103 20.95 11.96 14.72
CA ILE A 103 21.27 10.52 14.78
C ILE A 103 20.50 9.75 13.70
N PHE A 104 19.19 10.03 13.55
CA PHE A 104 18.35 9.40 12.54
C PHE A 104 18.73 9.79 11.10
N ALA A 105 19.15 11.03 10.86
CA ALA A 105 19.58 11.50 9.55
C ALA A 105 20.82 10.75 9.03
N GLY A 106 21.75 10.38 9.93
CA GLY A 106 22.92 9.56 9.58
C GLY A 106 22.53 8.15 9.10
N GLN A 107 21.58 7.50 9.77
CA GLN A 107 21.06 6.19 9.35
C GLN A 107 20.20 6.29 8.08
N PHE A 108 19.42 7.36 7.95
CA PHE A 108 18.58 7.59 6.77
C PHE A 108 19.42 7.79 5.50
N SER A 109 20.51 8.56 5.56
CA SER A 109 21.34 8.80 4.38
C SER A 109 21.97 7.51 3.84
N GLN A 110 22.32 6.56 4.71
CA GLN A 110 22.85 5.26 4.31
C GLN A 110 21.78 4.34 3.70
N MET A 111 20.59 4.27 4.31
CA MET A 111 19.52 3.38 3.86
C MET A 111 18.79 3.89 2.61
N SER A 112 18.71 5.22 2.44
CA SER A 112 18.19 5.85 1.21
C SER A 112 19.18 5.81 0.05
N ALA A 113 20.48 5.78 0.30
CA ALA A 113 21.51 5.70 -0.74
C ALA A 113 21.47 4.36 -1.51
N ASP A 114 21.34 3.22 -0.81
CA ASP A 114 21.25 1.90 -1.45
C ASP A 114 20.03 1.80 -2.40
N LEU A 115 18.89 2.36 -1.98
CA LEU A 115 17.72 2.38 -2.84
C LEU A 115 17.79 3.44 -3.94
N THR A 116 18.31 4.64 -3.66
CA THR A 116 18.57 5.64 -4.70
C THR A 116 19.47 5.05 -5.78
N GLN A 117 20.41 4.18 -5.41
CA GLN A 117 21.26 3.44 -6.33
C GLN A 117 20.50 2.32 -7.08
N ARG A 118 19.60 1.57 -6.43
CA ARG A 118 18.70 0.61 -7.12
C ARG A 118 17.79 1.30 -8.13
N LEU A 119 17.18 2.42 -7.74
CA LEU A 119 16.36 3.27 -8.62
C LEU A 119 17.17 3.86 -9.75
N LYS A 120 18.36 4.43 -9.49
CA LYS A 120 19.23 4.99 -10.54
C LYS A 120 19.78 3.92 -11.49
N SER A 121 20.08 2.72 -11.00
CA SER A 121 20.56 1.62 -11.84
C SER A 121 19.45 1.03 -12.73
N GLN A 122 18.20 1.11 -12.28
CA GLN A 122 16.99 0.81 -13.07
C GLN A 122 16.72 1.86 -14.17
N HIS A 123 16.85 3.16 -13.86
CA HIS A 123 16.62 4.25 -14.84
C HIS A 123 17.57 4.22 -16.06
N GLY A 124 18.68 3.45 -15.99
CA GLY A 124 19.58 3.22 -17.12
C GLY A 124 19.19 2.04 -18.02
N ARG A 125 18.23 1.20 -17.62
CA ARG A 125 17.74 0.09 -18.42
C ARG A 125 16.65 0.59 -19.37
N LYS A 126 16.68 0.15 -20.63
CA LYS A 126 15.51 0.28 -21.51
C LYS A 126 14.39 -0.57 -20.89
N LEU A 127 13.53 0.05 -20.12
CA LEU A 127 12.22 -0.53 -19.84
C LEU A 127 11.56 -0.78 -21.20
N GLU A 128 11.07 -1.99 -21.43
CA GLU A 128 10.17 -2.25 -22.56
C GLU A 128 8.98 -1.27 -22.48
N LYS A 129 8.35 -0.93 -23.60
CA LYS A 129 7.15 -0.07 -23.57
C LYS A 129 6.07 -0.76 -22.75
N ARG A 130 5.80 -0.26 -21.55
CA ARG A 130 4.87 -0.83 -20.58
C ARG A 130 3.55 -0.05 -20.51
N GLY A 131 3.58 1.23 -20.89
CA GLY A 131 2.43 2.14 -20.80
C GLY A 131 2.00 2.43 -19.36
N ASP A 132 2.88 2.21 -18.39
CA ASP A 132 2.64 2.41 -16.95
C ASP A 132 3.38 3.64 -16.40
N LEU A 133 3.27 3.84 -15.09
CA LEU A 133 3.84 5.02 -14.43
C LEU A 133 5.37 4.98 -14.43
N ALA A 134 6.00 3.81 -14.42
CA ALA A 134 7.45 3.66 -14.55
C ALA A 134 7.96 4.19 -15.90
N GLU A 135 7.25 3.94 -16.99
CA GLU A 135 7.56 4.54 -18.29
C GLU A 135 7.42 6.06 -18.26
N LEU A 136 6.31 6.58 -17.69
CA LEU A 136 6.10 8.03 -17.56
C LEU A 136 7.18 8.72 -16.73
N MET A 137 7.60 8.10 -15.62
CA MET A 137 8.67 8.60 -14.75
C MET A 137 10.02 8.63 -15.49
N THR A 138 10.29 7.61 -16.32
CA THR A 138 11.48 7.54 -17.17
C THR A 138 11.46 8.59 -18.28
N GLU A 139 10.33 8.79 -18.95
CA GLU A 139 10.17 9.83 -19.98
C GLU A 139 10.28 11.24 -19.39
N ALA A 140 9.67 11.49 -18.23
CA ALA A 140 9.79 12.76 -17.50
C ALA A 140 11.26 13.09 -17.18
N ASN A 141 12.06 12.07 -16.84
CA ASN A 141 13.50 12.22 -16.62
C ASN A 141 14.24 12.55 -17.93
N LYS A 142 13.94 11.85 -19.04
CA LYS A 142 14.57 12.09 -20.35
C LYS A 142 14.39 13.53 -20.83
N ILE A 143 13.20 14.09 -20.63
CA ILE A 143 12.89 15.49 -20.99
C ILE A 143 13.30 16.49 -19.90
N ARG A 144 13.90 16.03 -18.80
CA ARG A 144 14.29 16.82 -17.61
C ARG A 144 13.14 17.67 -17.05
N LEU A 145 11.92 17.12 -17.07
CA LEU A 145 10.76 17.76 -16.46
C LEU A 145 10.89 17.84 -14.93
N LEU A 146 11.53 16.83 -14.34
CA LEU A 146 11.81 16.73 -12.90
C LEU A 146 13.32 16.59 -12.69
N THR A 147 13.84 17.14 -11.59
CA THR A 147 15.19 16.79 -11.14
C THR A 147 15.22 15.36 -10.62
N ASP A 148 16.41 14.74 -10.57
CA ASP A 148 16.59 13.40 -9.98
C ASP A 148 16.01 13.31 -8.56
N GLU A 149 16.15 14.37 -7.78
CA GLU A 149 15.62 14.47 -6.42
C GLU A 149 14.09 14.50 -6.39
N GLN A 150 13.47 15.28 -7.29
CA GLN A 150 12.01 15.35 -7.41
C GLN A 150 11.43 14.03 -7.92
N LEU A 151 12.12 13.36 -8.85
CA LEU A 151 11.72 12.06 -9.36
C LEU A 151 11.74 10.99 -8.26
N LEU A 152 12.83 10.95 -7.49
CA LEU A 152 12.98 10.07 -6.33
C LEU A 152 11.92 10.37 -5.26
N GLY A 153 11.72 11.64 -4.92
CA GLY A 153 10.70 12.06 -3.95
C GLY A 153 9.29 11.66 -4.39
N THR A 154 9.00 11.78 -5.68
CA THR A 154 7.71 11.38 -6.26
C THR A 154 7.53 9.86 -6.20
N ALA A 155 8.55 9.08 -6.57
CA ALA A 155 8.49 7.62 -6.47
C ALA A 155 8.25 7.15 -5.03
N ASN A 156 9.01 7.72 -4.07
CA ASN A 156 8.86 7.38 -2.66
C ASN A 156 7.46 7.72 -2.13
N PHE A 157 6.94 8.89 -2.51
CA PHE A 157 5.59 9.30 -2.15
C PHE A 157 4.53 8.33 -2.69
N LEU A 158 4.63 7.93 -3.95
CA LEU A 158 3.69 7.00 -4.59
C LEU A 158 3.73 5.61 -3.94
N VAL A 159 4.91 5.10 -3.60
CA VAL A 159 5.06 3.82 -2.89
C VAL A 159 4.38 3.88 -1.52
N ILE A 160 4.62 4.93 -0.72
CA ILE A 160 3.95 5.08 0.58
C ILE A 160 2.43 5.19 0.41
N ALA A 161 1.99 6.10 -0.45
CA ALA A 161 0.57 6.41 -0.62
C ALA A 161 -0.21 5.21 -1.18
N GLY A 162 0.39 4.44 -2.08
CA GLY A 162 -0.23 3.28 -2.72
C GLY A 162 -0.21 2.01 -1.86
N SER A 163 0.90 1.72 -1.16
CA SER A 163 1.02 0.47 -0.39
C SER A 163 0.04 0.41 0.78
N GLU A 164 0.08 1.40 1.69
CA GLU A 164 -0.69 1.33 2.93
C GLU A 164 -2.20 1.46 2.69
N THR A 165 -2.61 2.37 1.79
CA THR A 165 -4.04 2.62 1.53
C THR A 165 -4.74 1.44 0.89
N ILE A 166 -4.10 0.77 -0.07
CA ILE A 166 -4.60 -0.45 -0.71
C ILE A 166 -4.68 -1.58 0.32
N THR A 167 -3.62 -1.75 1.14
CA THR A 167 -3.58 -2.78 2.18
C THR A 167 -4.74 -2.66 3.16
N LEU A 168 -4.98 -1.46 3.69
CA LEU A 168 -6.04 -1.21 4.65
C LEU A 168 -7.42 -1.44 4.02
N THR A 169 -7.63 -0.95 2.80
CA THR A 169 -8.88 -1.11 2.06
C THR A 169 -9.19 -2.59 1.80
N LEU A 170 -8.22 -3.35 1.30
CA LEU A 170 -8.40 -4.78 1.01
C LEU A 170 -8.59 -5.59 2.29
N THR A 171 -7.85 -5.27 3.36
CA THR A 171 -8.00 -5.92 4.66
C THR A 171 -9.42 -5.73 5.19
N ALA A 172 -9.92 -4.48 5.20
CA ALA A 172 -11.27 -4.16 5.65
C ALA A 172 -12.34 -4.84 4.78
N PHE A 173 -12.19 -4.77 3.45
CA PHE A 173 -13.09 -5.43 2.51
C PHE A 173 -13.18 -6.93 2.75
N ILE A 174 -12.05 -7.63 2.82
CA ILE A 174 -12.03 -9.08 3.05
C ILE A 174 -12.61 -9.41 4.41
N TYR A 175 -12.25 -8.67 5.46
CA TYR A 175 -12.79 -8.86 6.80
C TYR A 175 -14.32 -8.74 6.84
N PHE A 176 -14.90 -7.68 6.28
CA PHE A 176 -16.34 -7.46 6.31
C PHE A 176 -17.11 -8.49 5.46
N VAL A 177 -16.59 -8.85 4.30
CA VAL A 177 -17.21 -9.87 3.44
C VAL A 177 -17.11 -11.25 4.09
N ALA A 178 -15.94 -11.64 4.60
CA ALA A 178 -15.73 -12.95 5.23
C ALA A 178 -16.53 -13.11 6.53
N SER A 179 -16.74 -12.02 7.28
CA SER A 179 -17.54 -12.02 8.51
C SER A 179 -19.05 -12.11 8.24
N ASN A 180 -19.50 -11.99 6.99
CA ASN A 180 -20.90 -12.09 6.62
C ASN A 180 -21.12 -13.19 5.55
N PRO A 181 -21.49 -14.42 5.97
CA PRO A 181 -21.65 -15.56 5.06
C PRO A 181 -22.60 -15.31 3.88
N LYS A 182 -23.66 -14.51 4.11
CA LYS A 182 -24.63 -14.14 3.06
C LYS A 182 -23.98 -13.26 2.00
N HIS A 183 -23.22 -12.24 2.40
CA HIS A 183 -22.51 -11.37 1.47
C HIS A 183 -21.39 -12.12 0.75
N LEU A 184 -20.62 -12.96 1.46
CA LEU A 184 -19.60 -13.79 0.84
C LEU A 184 -20.19 -14.72 -0.23
N SER A 185 -21.31 -15.39 0.06
CA SER A 185 -21.98 -16.28 -0.88
C SER A 185 -22.47 -15.53 -2.13
N ARG A 186 -23.12 -14.38 -1.95
CA ARG A 186 -23.58 -13.54 -3.06
C ARG A 186 -22.42 -13.02 -3.92
N LEU A 187 -21.32 -12.58 -3.30
CA LEU A 187 -20.15 -12.08 -4.02
C LEU A 187 -19.48 -13.20 -4.83
N LYS A 188 -19.31 -14.39 -4.25
CA LYS A 188 -18.78 -15.56 -4.97
C LYS A 188 -19.64 -15.91 -6.17
N HIS A 189 -20.97 -15.90 -6.00
CA HIS A 189 -21.89 -16.15 -7.11
C HIS A 189 -21.72 -15.13 -8.24
N GLU A 190 -21.71 -13.83 -7.92
CA GLU A 190 -21.49 -12.78 -8.93
C GLU A 190 -20.17 -12.96 -9.71
N ILE A 191 -19.07 -13.22 -9.01
CA ILE A 191 -17.74 -13.39 -9.63
C ILE A 191 -17.70 -14.64 -10.51
N HIS A 192 -18.17 -15.80 -10.02
CA HIS A 192 -18.13 -17.06 -10.77
C HIS A 192 -19.13 -17.09 -11.94
N SER A 193 -20.23 -16.34 -11.86
CA SER A 193 -21.14 -16.16 -12.99
C SER A 193 -20.56 -15.23 -14.06
N ALA A 194 -19.73 -14.27 -13.67
CA ALA A 194 -19.12 -13.32 -14.60
C ALA A 194 -17.92 -13.89 -15.34
N PHE A 195 -17.11 -14.75 -14.72
CA PHE A 195 -15.83 -15.21 -15.29
C PHE A 195 -15.72 -16.73 -15.28
N GLN A 196 -15.39 -17.32 -16.42
CA GLN A 196 -15.14 -18.78 -16.53
C GLN A 196 -13.65 -19.12 -16.47
N ALA A 197 -12.76 -18.15 -16.69
CA ALA A 197 -11.32 -18.32 -16.63
C ALA A 197 -10.61 -17.04 -16.16
N ASP A 198 -9.42 -17.17 -15.57
CA ASP A 198 -8.69 -16.06 -14.95
C ASP A 198 -8.33 -14.94 -15.94
N HIS A 199 -8.00 -15.29 -17.19
CA HIS A 199 -7.67 -14.31 -18.23
C HIS A 199 -8.85 -13.42 -18.64
N GLU A 200 -10.07 -13.81 -18.29
CA GLU A 200 -11.25 -12.99 -18.51
C GLU A 200 -11.37 -11.82 -17.52
N ILE A 201 -10.68 -11.91 -16.37
CA ILE A 201 -10.70 -10.89 -15.32
C ILE A 201 -9.88 -9.69 -15.80
N THR A 202 -10.61 -8.68 -16.27
CA THR A 202 -10.05 -7.42 -16.75
C THR A 202 -10.69 -6.26 -15.99
N LEU A 203 -9.97 -5.13 -15.86
CA LEU A 203 -10.46 -3.94 -15.18
C LEU A 203 -11.86 -3.51 -15.69
N LYS A 204 -12.04 -3.48 -17.02
CA LYS A 204 -13.31 -3.10 -17.66
C LYS A 204 -14.46 -4.06 -17.35
N ARG A 205 -14.18 -5.34 -17.08
CA ARG A 205 -15.21 -6.31 -16.71
C ARG A 205 -15.51 -6.28 -15.22
N THR A 206 -14.50 -6.09 -14.36
CA THR A 206 -14.71 -5.96 -12.91
C THR A 206 -15.46 -4.69 -12.54
N GLU A 207 -15.34 -3.62 -13.32
CA GLU A 207 -16.17 -2.40 -13.21
C GLU A 207 -17.68 -2.67 -13.30
N LYS A 208 -18.10 -3.76 -13.97
CA LYS A 208 -19.51 -4.12 -14.15
C LYS A 208 -20.08 -4.97 -13.01
N LEU A 209 -19.26 -5.41 -12.06
CA LEU A 209 -19.70 -6.21 -10.93
C LEU A 209 -20.30 -5.32 -9.85
N GLU A 210 -21.62 -5.12 -9.91
CA GLU A 210 -22.32 -4.17 -9.05
C GLU A 210 -22.15 -4.50 -7.57
N PHE A 211 -22.24 -5.77 -7.18
CA PHE A 211 -22.16 -6.17 -5.79
C PHE A 211 -20.73 -6.14 -5.25
N LEU A 212 -19.72 -6.53 -6.04
CA LEU A 212 -18.31 -6.31 -5.72
C LEU A 212 -18.02 -4.83 -5.44
N ASN A 213 -18.44 -3.95 -6.35
CA ASN A 213 -18.21 -2.51 -6.21
C ASN A 213 -18.99 -1.92 -5.03
N ALA A 214 -20.19 -2.41 -4.74
CA ALA A 214 -20.96 -2.00 -3.56
C ALA A 214 -20.25 -2.42 -2.26
N CYS A 215 -19.74 -3.65 -2.17
CA CYS A 215 -19.00 -4.13 -1.01
C CYS A 215 -17.69 -3.34 -0.79
N LEU A 216 -16.95 -3.01 -1.86
CA LEU A 216 -15.76 -2.16 -1.78
C LEU A 216 -16.09 -0.75 -1.28
N LYS A 217 -17.15 -0.12 -1.83
CA LYS A 217 -17.62 1.19 -1.38
C LYS A 217 -18.05 1.17 0.08
N GLU A 218 -18.72 0.10 0.52
CA GLU A 218 -19.15 -0.04 1.91
C GLU A 218 -17.96 -0.26 2.86
N ALA A 219 -16.96 -1.02 2.45
CA ALA A 219 -15.72 -1.15 3.20
C ALA A 219 -15.01 0.20 3.38
N LEU A 220 -14.94 1.01 2.31
CA LEU A 220 -14.38 2.37 2.36
C LEU A 220 -15.24 3.33 3.20
N ARG A 221 -16.56 3.15 3.23
CA ARG A 221 -17.47 3.97 4.05
C ARG A 221 -17.30 3.67 5.55
N ILE A 222 -17.12 2.41 5.92
CA ILE A 222 -17.00 1.98 7.32
C ILE A 222 -15.57 2.17 7.84
N SER A 223 -14.57 1.85 7.01
CA SER A 223 -13.15 1.85 7.37
C SER A 223 -12.35 2.56 6.28
N PRO A 224 -12.46 3.91 6.18
CA PRO A 224 -11.68 4.66 5.21
C PRO A 224 -10.19 4.51 5.52
N ALA A 225 -9.40 4.14 4.52
CA ALA A 225 -7.96 3.99 4.68
C ALA A 225 -7.26 5.32 5.05
N VAL A 226 -7.86 6.45 4.65
CA VAL A 226 -7.43 7.79 5.03
C VAL A 226 -8.61 8.50 5.70
N ALA A 227 -8.54 8.64 7.02
CA ALA A 227 -9.64 9.18 7.84
C ALA A 227 -9.84 10.71 7.69
N GLY A 228 -8.89 11.42 7.10
CA GLY A 228 -8.97 12.87 6.89
C GLY A 228 -8.48 13.29 5.51
N GLY A 229 -9.13 14.29 4.93
CA GLY A 229 -8.65 14.88 3.67
C GLY A 229 -7.29 15.56 3.82
N PRO A 230 -6.56 15.81 2.72
CA PRO A 230 -5.33 16.62 2.79
C PRO A 230 -5.66 18.00 3.37
N PRO A 231 -4.73 18.62 4.12
CA PRO A 231 -4.95 19.96 4.66
C PRO A 231 -5.31 20.94 3.53
N ARG A 232 -6.19 21.88 3.85
CA ARG A 232 -6.59 22.97 2.95
C ARG A 232 -6.10 24.26 3.56
N VAL A 233 -5.75 25.26 2.76
CA VAL A 233 -5.41 26.59 3.26
C VAL A 233 -6.40 27.58 2.67
N VAL A 234 -7.04 28.39 3.52
CA VAL A 234 -7.98 29.41 3.05
C VAL A 234 -7.21 30.54 2.40
N ALA A 235 -7.53 30.79 1.13
CA ALA A 235 -6.92 31.83 0.33
C ALA A 235 -7.13 33.24 0.91
N LYS A 236 -6.37 34.20 0.36
CA LYS A 236 -6.42 35.61 0.74
C LYS A 236 -7.86 36.16 0.75
N GLY A 237 -8.22 36.86 1.82
CA GLY A 237 -9.55 37.47 2.01
C GLY A 237 -10.56 36.60 2.77
N GLY A 238 -10.20 35.38 3.16
CA GLY A 238 -11.09 34.48 3.89
C GLY A 238 -12.22 33.91 3.01
N ARG A 239 -13.07 33.06 3.60
CA ARG A 239 -14.20 32.47 2.88
C ARG A 239 -15.37 32.19 3.82
N LEU A 240 -16.58 32.50 3.36
CA LEU A 240 -17.81 32.08 4.03
C LEU A 240 -18.12 30.62 3.64
N ILE A 241 -18.17 29.72 4.62
CA ILE A 241 -18.48 28.30 4.45
C ILE A 241 -19.67 27.98 5.34
N SER A 242 -20.81 27.61 4.75
CA SER A 242 -22.04 27.29 5.49
C SER A 242 -22.47 28.37 6.50
N GLY A 243 -22.29 29.65 6.15
CA GLY A 243 -22.60 30.79 7.02
C GLY A 243 -21.54 31.13 8.06
N VAL A 244 -20.45 30.36 8.16
CA VAL A 244 -19.31 30.64 9.05
C VAL A 244 -18.19 31.29 8.24
N PHE A 245 -17.71 32.46 8.68
CA PHE A 245 -16.55 33.08 8.05
C PHE A 245 -15.27 32.42 8.55
N VAL A 246 -14.51 31.81 7.63
CA VAL A 246 -13.23 31.20 7.91
C VAL A 246 -12.14 32.18 7.46
N PRO A 247 -11.23 32.60 8.37
CA PRO A 247 -10.22 33.59 8.04
C PRO A 247 -9.18 33.04 7.07
N GLN A 248 -8.46 33.96 6.41
CA GLN A 248 -7.28 33.63 5.61
C GLN A 248 -6.27 32.82 6.43
N ASP A 249 -5.52 31.94 5.77
CA ASP A 249 -4.46 31.09 6.33
C ASP A 249 -4.94 30.07 7.38
N ALA A 250 -6.24 30.04 7.67
CA ALA A 250 -6.84 28.93 8.40
C ALA A 250 -6.68 27.62 7.62
N SER A 251 -6.43 26.54 8.35
CA SER A 251 -6.28 25.19 7.79
C SER A 251 -7.44 24.29 8.19
N PRO A 252 -8.63 24.41 7.56
CA PRO A 252 -9.76 23.55 7.88
C PRO A 252 -9.46 22.11 7.48
N SER A 253 -9.77 21.18 8.37
CA SER A 253 -9.71 19.74 8.12
C SER A 253 -11.10 19.19 7.80
N LEU A 254 -11.15 18.19 6.93
CA LEU A 254 -12.35 17.40 6.66
C LEU A 254 -12.15 16.03 7.32
N SER A 255 -13.01 15.70 8.28
CA SER A 255 -13.13 14.33 8.79
C SER A 255 -14.01 13.53 7.83
N ALA A 256 -13.58 12.31 7.52
CA ALA A 256 -14.44 11.29 6.92
C ALA A 256 -15.50 10.79 7.93
#